data_AF-X6PCW0-F1
#
_entry.id   AF-X6PCW0-F1
#
_cell.length_a   1.000
_cell.length_b   1.000
_cell.length_c   1.000
_cell.angle_alpha   90.00
_cell.angle_beta   90.00
_cell.angle_gamma   90.00
#
_symmetry.space_group_name_H-M   'P 1'
#
loop_
_entity.id
_entity.type
_entity.pdbx_description
1 polymer ?
#
loop_
_entity_poly.entity_id
_entity_poly.type
_entity_poly.pdbx_seq_one_letter_code
_entity_poly.pdbx_strand_id
1 'polypeptide(L)'
;MRNFGGIPREDQLQNLGDIFQSVLGFSKEVVYQKMSKFTPMNCVQRNLLDTRTNNSKLLGDNYIISRHCMVISELEHSWQVLLENGILKNDDVFLFKSEFAHDQTSSISDYEHLNKVINCMDTGKRVILYKLDSIYESLYDMLNQRYQKKPSGKIIFKNLIYFYVKTVNNKKKKKKGK
;
A
#
# COMPACT_ATOMS: atom_id res chain seq x y z
N MET A 1 -4.37 11.96 -7.39
CA MET A 1 -3.38 10.94 -7.78
C MET A 1 -3.35 9.71 -6.89
N ARG A 2 -3.40 9.80 -5.54
CA ARG A 2 -3.33 8.62 -4.62
C ARG A 2 -4.26 7.44 -5.00
N ASN A 3 -5.50 7.71 -5.40
CA ASN A 3 -6.50 6.68 -5.71
C ASN A 3 -6.41 6.07 -7.12
N PHE A 4 -5.57 6.63 -7.99
CA PHE A 4 -5.45 6.22 -9.39
C PHE A 4 -4.04 5.70 -9.72
N GLY A 5 -3.33 5.20 -8.71
CA GLY A 5 -2.00 4.58 -8.88
C GLY A 5 -2.09 3.17 -9.48
N GLY A 6 -0.92 2.57 -9.74
CA GLY A 6 -0.83 1.20 -10.28
C GLY A 6 -1.03 1.07 -11.80
N ILE A 7 -1.17 2.20 -12.49
CA ILE A 7 -1.30 2.29 -13.95
C ILE A 7 0.01 2.91 -14.49
N PRO A 8 0.51 2.52 -15.68
CA PRO A 8 1.64 3.18 -16.33
C PRO A 8 1.45 4.70 -16.40
N ARG A 9 2.55 5.44 -16.25
CA ARG A 9 2.47 6.91 -16.11
C ARG A 9 1.94 7.59 -17.36
N GLU A 10 2.28 7.06 -18.54
CA GLU A 10 1.79 7.55 -19.83
C GLU A 10 0.27 7.43 -19.92
N ASP A 11 -0.27 6.24 -19.65
CA ASP A 11 -1.71 5.98 -19.63
C ASP A 11 -2.42 6.82 -18.57
N GLN A 12 -1.82 6.97 -17.40
CA GLN A 12 -2.37 7.78 -16.32
C GLN A 12 -2.46 9.26 -16.72
N LEU A 13 -1.40 9.81 -17.32
CA LEU A 13 -1.36 11.20 -17.78
C LEU A 13 -2.34 11.43 -18.92
N GLN A 14 -2.46 10.49 -19.86
CA GLN A 14 -3.39 10.64 -20.97
C GLN A 14 -4.84 10.55 -20.48
N ASN A 15 -5.21 9.46 -19.81
CA ASN A 15 -6.60 9.20 -19.40
C ASN A 15 -7.11 10.23 -18.38
N LEU A 16 -6.35 10.47 -17.30
CA LEU A 16 -6.78 11.45 -16.30
C LEU A 16 -6.54 12.89 -16.77
N GLY A 17 -5.55 13.10 -17.64
CA GLY A 17 -5.25 14.42 -18.18
C GLY A 17 -6.42 14.96 -18.99
N ASP A 18 -6.95 14.15 -19.91
CA ASP A 18 -8.11 14.52 -20.73
C ASP A 18 -9.36 14.74 -19.87
N ILE A 19 -9.58 13.91 -18.83
CA ILE A 19 -10.68 14.10 -17.86
C ILE A 19 -10.50 15.41 -17.08
N PHE A 20 -9.31 15.70 -16.56
CA PHE A 20 -9.10 16.93 -15.81
C PHE A 20 -9.15 18.17 -16.70
N GLN A 21 -8.70 18.09 -17.94
CA GLN A 21 -8.86 19.17 -18.91
C GLN A 21 -10.34 19.48 -19.13
N SER A 22 -11.15 18.46 -19.41
CA SER A 22 -12.60 18.63 -19.67
C SER A 22 -13.38 19.09 -18.45
N VAL A 23 -13.12 18.53 -17.26
CA VAL A 23 -13.88 18.82 -16.04
C VAL A 23 -13.43 20.11 -15.36
N LEU A 24 -12.12 20.41 -15.35
CA LEU A 24 -11.56 21.56 -14.63
C LEU A 24 -11.30 22.77 -15.54
N GLY A 25 -11.44 22.62 -16.86
CA GLY A 25 -11.19 23.69 -17.84
C GLY A 25 -9.73 24.14 -17.93
N PHE A 26 -8.79 23.34 -17.42
CA PHE A 26 -7.36 23.62 -17.50
C PHE A 26 -6.77 23.20 -18.84
N SER A 27 -5.77 23.92 -19.33
CA SER A 27 -4.99 23.46 -20.48
C SER A 27 -4.24 22.16 -20.14
N LYS A 28 -3.95 21.34 -21.16
CA LYS A 28 -3.29 20.05 -20.99
C LYS A 28 -1.92 20.20 -20.32
N GLU A 29 -1.20 21.27 -20.63
CA GLU A 29 0.11 21.61 -20.05
C GLU A 29 -0.01 21.88 -18.54
N VAL A 30 -1.01 22.67 -18.14
CA VAL A 30 -1.26 22.98 -16.72
C VAL A 30 -1.64 21.74 -15.94
N VAL A 31 -2.48 20.87 -16.51
CA VAL A 31 -2.86 19.59 -15.92
C VAL A 31 -1.62 18.71 -15.73
N TYR A 32 -0.78 18.58 -16.76
CA TYR A 32 0.43 17.77 -16.72
C TYR A 32 1.44 18.29 -15.70
N GLN A 33 1.64 19.61 -15.62
CA GLN A 33 2.48 20.23 -14.60
C GLN A 33 1.95 20.01 -13.18
N LYS A 34 0.61 20.00 -12.98
CA LYS A 34 0.02 19.70 -11.67
C LYS A 34 0.17 18.21 -11.33
N MET A 35 -0.06 17.32 -12.30
CA MET A 35 0.07 15.87 -12.11
C MET A 35 1.52 15.45 -11.86
N SER A 36 2.49 16.08 -12.52
CA SER A 36 3.92 15.76 -12.36
C SER A 36 4.46 16.05 -10.95
N LYS A 37 3.87 17.01 -10.23
CA LYS A 37 4.19 17.29 -8.82
C LYS A 37 3.84 16.13 -7.88
N PHE A 38 2.96 15.23 -8.30
CA PHE A 38 2.50 14.09 -7.52
C PHE A 38 3.17 12.79 -7.97
N THR A 39 4.45 12.62 -7.61
CA THR A 39 5.18 11.38 -7.85
C THR A 39 4.58 10.21 -7.06
N PRO A 40 4.84 8.95 -7.45
CA PRO A 40 4.45 7.78 -6.68
C PRO A 40 4.93 7.85 -5.22
N MET A 41 6.17 8.30 -5.00
CA MET A 41 6.73 8.53 -3.66
C MET A 41 5.90 9.52 -2.83
N ASN A 42 5.54 10.66 -3.42
CA ASN A 42 4.67 11.65 -2.76
C ASN A 42 3.28 11.06 -2.43
N CYS A 43 2.77 10.18 -3.28
CA CYS A 43 1.48 9.52 -3.06
C CYS A 43 1.55 8.54 -1.89
N VAL A 44 2.61 7.72 -1.81
CA VAL A 44 2.85 6.78 -0.72
C VAL A 44 3.05 7.52 0.60
N GLN A 45 3.94 8.52 0.63
CA GLN A 45 4.21 9.31 1.82
C GLN A 45 2.94 9.97 2.35
N ARG A 46 2.13 10.57 1.48
CA ARG A 46 0.85 11.17 1.90
C ARG A 46 -0.21 10.16 2.30
N ASN A 47 -0.16 8.92 1.83
CA ASN A 47 -1.05 7.88 2.34
C ASN A 47 -0.64 7.53 3.79
N LEU A 48 0.66 7.47 4.08
CA LEU A 48 1.19 7.22 5.42
C LEU A 48 0.93 8.32 6.44
N LEU A 49 1.02 9.58 6.00
CA LEU A 49 0.74 10.73 6.85
C LEU A 49 -0.76 10.93 7.10
N ASP A 50 -1.62 10.23 6.35
CA ASP A 50 -3.09 10.27 6.52
C ASP A 50 -3.53 9.39 7.71
N THR A 51 -2.79 9.50 8.81
CA THR A 51 -3.13 8.88 10.10
C THR A 51 -3.92 9.91 10.90
N ARG A 52 -5.24 9.75 10.90
CA ARG A 52 -6.27 10.53 11.62
C ARG A 52 -5.73 11.74 12.41
N THR A 53 -5.91 12.93 11.87
CA THR A 53 -6.17 14.05 12.77
C THR A 53 -7.55 13.81 13.38
N ASN A 54 -7.66 13.78 14.71
CA ASN A 54 -8.94 13.69 15.44
C ASN A 54 -9.88 14.90 15.17
N ASN A 55 -9.56 15.75 14.20
CA ASN A 55 -10.19 17.03 13.90
C ASN A 55 -10.92 17.04 12.54
N SER A 56 -11.06 15.89 11.87
CA SER A 56 -11.91 15.81 10.67
C SER A 56 -13.36 16.13 11.05
N LYS A 57 -13.89 17.26 10.59
CA LYS A 57 -15.28 17.69 10.82
C LYS A 57 -16.36 16.76 10.20
N LEU A 58 -15.96 15.65 9.57
CA LEU A 58 -16.85 14.64 8.98
C LEU A 58 -17.20 13.52 9.98
N LEU A 59 -17.25 13.86 11.27
CA LEU A 59 -17.49 13.01 12.45
C LEU A 59 -18.95 12.49 12.59
N GLY A 60 -19.63 12.23 11.47
CA GLY A 60 -20.94 11.60 11.48
C GLY A 60 -20.82 10.08 11.61
N ASP A 61 -20.38 9.42 10.54
CA ASP A 61 -20.31 7.94 10.49
C ASP A 61 -19.24 7.41 9.53
N ASN A 62 -18.41 8.29 8.98
CA ASN A 62 -17.52 7.90 7.89
C ASN A 62 -16.09 7.69 8.40
N TYR A 63 -15.76 6.42 8.59
CA TYR A 63 -14.41 5.86 8.75
C TYR A 63 -13.56 6.11 7.49
N ILE A 64 -13.35 7.36 7.10
CA ILE A 64 -12.51 7.74 5.96
C ILE A 64 -11.05 7.59 6.41
N ILE A 65 -10.63 6.33 6.57
CA ILE A 65 -9.25 5.92 6.75
C ILE A 65 -8.73 5.67 5.35
N SER A 66 -7.59 6.28 5.01
CA SER A 66 -6.91 5.96 3.75
C SER A 66 -6.70 4.44 3.65
N ARG A 67 -6.98 3.86 2.47
CA ARG A 67 -6.73 2.44 2.20
C ARG A 67 -5.25 2.13 2.37
N HIS A 68 -4.96 0.87 2.69
CA HIS A 68 -3.60 0.35 2.77
C HIS A 68 -2.85 0.53 1.44
N CYS A 69 -1.52 0.51 1.48
CA CYS A 69 -0.66 0.83 0.35
C CYS A 69 -0.15 -0.43 -0.34
N MET A 70 -0.42 -0.56 -1.64
CA MET A 70 0.26 -1.55 -2.48
C MET A 70 1.34 -0.84 -3.28
N VAL A 71 2.59 -1.28 -3.11
CA VAL A 71 3.73 -0.77 -3.89
C VAL A 71 4.08 -1.81 -4.94
N ILE A 72 3.89 -1.43 -6.19
CA ILE A 72 4.23 -2.29 -7.33
C ILE A 72 5.61 -1.86 -7.81
N SER A 73 6.53 -2.81 -7.90
CA SER A 73 7.91 -2.55 -8.27
C SER A 73 8.46 -3.66 -9.15
N GLU A 74 9.39 -3.32 -10.04
CA GLU A 74 10.21 -4.31 -10.75
C GLU A 74 11.46 -4.68 -9.95
N LEU A 75 11.84 -3.85 -8.97
CA LEU A 75 12.99 -4.04 -8.10
C LEU A 75 12.59 -4.78 -6.82
N GLU A 76 13.29 -5.87 -6.53
CA GLU A 76 13.09 -6.70 -5.32
C GLU A 76 13.35 -5.93 -4.02
N HIS A 77 14.22 -4.92 -4.05
CA HIS A 77 14.59 -4.13 -2.87
C HIS A 77 13.93 -2.75 -2.81
N SER A 78 12.80 -2.55 -3.49
CA SER A 78 12.09 -1.26 -3.47
C SER A 78 11.70 -0.74 -2.09
N TRP A 79 11.53 -1.64 -1.10
CA TRP A 79 11.31 -1.23 0.28
C TRP A 79 12.52 -0.50 0.89
N GLN A 80 13.76 -0.81 0.46
CA GLN A 80 14.97 -0.08 0.89
C GLN A 80 14.94 1.36 0.39
N VAL A 81 14.51 1.59 -0.86
CA VAL A 81 14.35 2.93 -1.41
C VAL A 81 13.36 3.74 -0.55
N LEU A 82 12.26 3.13 -0.11
CA LEU A 82 11.31 3.81 0.79
C LEU A 82 11.91 4.12 2.16
N LEU A 83 12.81 3.27 2.67
CA LEU A 83 13.52 3.48 3.93
C LEU A 83 14.56 4.62 3.82
N GLU A 84 15.37 4.60 2.77
CA GLU A 84 16.38 5.63 2.47
C GLU A 84 15.77 7.02 2.26
N ASN A 85 14.56 7.06 1.69
CA ASN A 85 13.80 8.30 1.50
C ASN A 85 12.99 8.71 2.74
N GLY A 86 13.13 8.03 3.88
CA GLY A 86 12.45 8.35 5.14
C GLY A 86 10.93 8.16 5.11
N ILE A 87 10.40 7.44 4.13
CA ILE A 87 8.97 7.10 4.03
C ILE A 87 8.65 5.96 5.01
N LEU A 88 9.46 4.90 4.96
CA LEU A 88 9.51 3.88 5.99
C LEU A 88 10.50 4.29 7.07
N LYS A 89 10.36 3.71 8.25
CA LYS A 89 11.24 3.95 9.39
C LYS A 89 11.76 2.61 9.93
N ASN A 90 12.90 2.66 10.63
CA ASN A 90 13.52 1.49 11.24
C ASN A 90 12.68 0.86 12.36
N ASP A 91 11.74 1.61 12.95
CA ASP A 91 10.80 1.11 13.96
C ASP A 91 9.57 0.41 13.36
N ASP A 92 9.44 0.41 12.03
CA ASP A 92 8.39 -0.35 11.34
C ASP A 92 8.67 -1.85 11.40
N VAL A 93 7.60 -2.65 11.40
CA VAL A 93 7.71 -4.11 11.47
C VAL A 93 7.77 -4.68 10.06
N PHE A 94 8.93 -5.19 9.67
CA PHE A 94 9.13 -5.85 8.39
C PHE A 94 8.90 -7.36 8.51
N LEU A 95 7.94 -7.88 7.74
CA LEU A 95 7.66 -9.31 7.64
C LEU A 95 8.05 -9.79 6.25
N PHE A 96 9.00 -10.73 6.22
CA PHE A 96 9.55 -11.32 5.01
C PHE A 96 9.23 -12.81 4.98
N LYS A 97 8.91 -13.33 3.80
CA LYS A 97 8.86 -14.78 3.62
C LYS A 97 10.26 -15.36 3.78
N SER A 98 10.40 -16.38 4.64
CA SER A 98 11.64 -17.13 4.76
C SER A 98 11.94 -17.88 3.47
N GLU A 99 13.18 -17.75 2.98
CA GLU A 99 13.68 -18.52 1.84
C GLU A 99 14.42 -19.79 2.28
N PHE A 100 14.53 -20.08 3.59
CA PHE A 100 15.14 -21.31 4.07
C PHE A 100 14.24 -22.53 3.77
N ALA A 101 14.84 -23.58 3.21
CA ALA A 101 14.11 -24.75 2.71
C ALA A 101 13.23 -25.44 3.77
N HIS A 102 13.62 -25.40 5.04
CA HIS A 102 12.88 -25.98 6.15
C HIS A 102 11.62 -25.17 6.51
N ASP A 103 11.68 -23.85 6.35
CA ASP A 103 10.56 -22.96 6.70
C ASP A 103 9.50 -22.94 5.60
N GLN A 104 9.89 -23.20 4.34
CA GLN A 104 8.99 -23.17 3.18
C GLN A 104 7.94 -24.29 3.19
N THR A 105 8.21 -25.41 3.85
CA THR A 105 7.30 -26.57 3.91
C THR A 105 6.35 -26.53 5.09
N SER A 106 6.54 -25.59 6.03
CA SER A 106 5.74 -25.48 7.24
C SER A 106 4.84 -24.24 7.21
N SER A 107 3.58 -24.40 7.64
CA SER A 107 2.66 -23.28 7.84
C SER A 107 2.93 -22.50 9.13
N ILE A 108 3.89 -22.94 9.95
CA ILE A 108 4.24 -22.31 11.23
C ILE A 108 4.64 -20.85 11.01
N SER A 109 5.46 -20.59 9.99
CA SER A 109 5.89 -19.23 9.64
C SER A 109 4.72 -18.31 9.28
N ASP A 110 3.68 -18.83 8.62
CA ASP A 110 2.47 -18.08 8.28
C ASP A 110 1.66 -17.70 9.53
N TYR A 111 1.50 -18.62 10.48
CA TYR A 111 0.86 -18.34 11.77
C TYR A 111 1.63 -17.30 12.59
N GLU A 112 2.96 -17.37 12.60
CA GLU A 112 3.79 -16.37 13.26
C GLU A 112 3.64 -14.98 12.61
N HIS A 113 3.59 -14.91 11.28
CA HIS A 113 3.34 -13.66 10.57
C HIS A 113 1.95 -13.08 10.90
N LEU A 114 0.91 -13.91 10.92
CA LEU A 114 -0.44 -13.48 11.29
C LEU A 114 -0.51 -12.95 12.72
N ASN A 115 0.13 -13.64 13.68
CA ASN A 115 0.19 -13.18 15.07
C ASN A 115 0.93 -11.85 15.20
N LYS A 116 2.06 -11.67 14.48
CA LYS A 116 2.77 -10.38 14.45
C LYS A 116 1.90 -9.27 13.86
N VAL A 117 1.15 -9.57 12.80
CA VAL A 117 0.19 -8.64 12.22
C VAL A 117 -0.86 -8.22 13.25
N ILE A 118 -1.52 -9.15 13.93
CA ILE A 118 -2.52 -8.88 14.98
C ILE A 118 -1.93 -7.99 16.08
N ASN A 119 -0.73 -8.32 16.57
CA ASN A 119 -0.04 -7.52 17.58
C ASN A 119 0.25 -6.08 17.11
N CYS A 120 0.65 -5.91 15.85
CA CYS A 120 0.89 -4.58 15.28
C CYS A 120 -0.42 -3.79 15.12
N MET A 121 -1.51 -4.47 14.78
CA MET A 121 -2.84 -3.86 14.71
C MET A 121 -3.29 -3.32 16.07
N ASP A 122 -3.05 -4.08 17.14
CA ASP A 122 -3.41 -3.70 18.51
C ASP A 122 -2.54 -2.58 19.06
N THR A 123 -1.25 -2.58 18.73
CA THR A 123 -0.27 -1.56 19.18
C THR A 123 -0.20 -0.33 18.28
N GLY A 124 -0.83 -0.37 17.10
CA GLY A 124 -0.80 0.72 16.12
C GLY A 124 0.54 0.90 15.41
N LYS A 125 1.41 -0.11 15.42
CA LYS A 125 2.68 -0.11 14.68
C LYS A 125 2.47 -0.40 13.21
N ARG A 126 3.25 0.21 12.31
CA ARG A 126 3.16 -0.05 10.87
C ARG A 126 3.80 -1.40 10.52
N VAL A 127 3.23 -2.10 9.53
CA VAL A 127 3.69 -3.42 9.07
C VAL A 127 3.95 -3.39 7.56
N ILE A 128 5.12 -3.90 7.16
CA ILE A 128 5.52 -4.10 5.78
C ILE A 128 5.47 -5.60 5.48
N LEU A 129 4.68 -5.99 4.48
CA LEU A 129 4.53 -7.36 4.01
C LEU A 129 5.28 -7.55 2.69
N TYR A 130 6.32 -8.38 2.71
CA TYR A 130 7.15 -8.64 1.54
C TYR A 130 7.09 -10.11 1.12
N LYS A 131 6.61 -10.37 -0.10
CA LYS A 131 6.46 -11.73 -0.69
C LYS A 131 5.64 -12.70 0.18
N LEU A 132 4.63 -12.20 0.90
CA LEU A 132 3.77 -12.98 1.82
C LEU A 132 2.39 -13.31 1.21
N ASP A 133 2.39 -14.00 0.08
CA ASP A 133 1.14 -14.39 -0.61
C ASP A 133 0.32 -15.42 0.19
N SER A 134 1.00 -16.24 1.00
CA SER A 134 0.39 -17.31 1.79
C SER A 134 -0.63 -16.82 2.81
N ILE A 135 -0.42 -15.64 3.40
CA ILE A 135 -1.31 -15.07 4.42
C ILE A 135 -2.34 -14.10 3.82
N TYR A 136 -2.29 -13.83 2.51
CA TYR A 136 -3.14 -12.81 1.87
C TYR A 136 -4.64 -13.08 2.08
N GLU A 137 -5.06 -14.33 1.87
CA GLU A 137 -6.45 -14.74 2.08
C GLU A 137 -6.91 -14.53 3.53
N SER A 138 -6.02 -14.80 4.48
CA SER A 138 -6.30 -14.59 5.92
C SER A 138 -6.43 -13.11 6.29
N LEU A 139 -5.86 -12.22 5.48
CA LEU A 139 -5.89 -10.76 5.67
C LEU A 139 -7.02 -10.08 4.90
N TYR A 140 -7.88 -10.82 4.18
CA TYR A 140 -8.83 -10.27 3.23
C TYR A 140 -9.80 -9.24 3.83
N ASP A 141 -10.54 -9.59 4.90
CA ASP A 141 -11.53 -8.69 5.49
C ASP A 141 -10.90 -7.41 6.02
N MET A 142 -9.71 -7.56 6.59
CA MET A 142 -8.94 -6.46 7.12
C MET A 142 -8.42 -5.54 6.00
N LEU A 143 -7.88 -6.09 4.91
CA LEU A 143 -7.42 -5.30 3.77
C LEU A 143 -8.57 -4.52 3.11
N ASN A 144 -9.78 -5.08 3.15
CA ASN A 144 -11.02 -4.45 2.70
C ASN A 144 -11.64 -3.50 3.74
N GLN A 145 -10.97 -3.26 4.86
CA GLN A 145 -11.43 -2.36 5.94
C GLN A 145 -12.84 -2.72 6.46
N ARG A 146 -13.19 -4.02 6.49
CA ARG A 146 -14.47 -4.52 6.99
C ARG A 146 -14.45 -4.63 8.52
N TYR A 147 -14.52 -3.48 9.18
CA TYR A 147 -14.42 -3.39 10.64
C TYR A 147 -15.79 -3.38 11.32
N GLN A 148 -15.87 -4.06 12.47
CA GLN A 148 -17.05 -4.05 13.32
C GLN A 148 -16.76 -3.28 14.61
N LYS A 149 -17.75 -2.48 15.05
CA LYS A 149 -17.65 -1.78 16.33
C LYS A 149 -18.03 -2.74 17.45
N LYS A 150 -17.10 -2.99 18.38
CA LYS A 150 -17.43 -3.73 19.60
C LYS A 150 -18.41 -2.90 20.45
N PRO A 151 -19.28 -3.55 21.27
CA PRO A 151 -20.15 -2.86 22.22
C PRO A 151 -19.42 -1.90 23.15
N SER A 152 -18.13 -2.16 23.42
CA SER A 152 -17.24 -1.30 24.22
C SER A 152 -16.81 0.00 23.52
N GLY A 153 -17.29 0.28 22.29
CA GLY A 153 -16.97 1.48 21.53
C GLY A 153 -15.55 1.52 20.95
N LYS A 154 -14.69 0.56 21.32
CA LYS A 154 -13.36 0.40 20.71
C LYS A 154 -13.50 -0.09 19.26
N ILE A 155 -13.16 0.80 18.35
CA ILE A 155 -12.87 0.46 16.96
C ILE A 155 -11.49 -0.19 16.97
N ILE A 156 -11.46 -1.48 16.69
CA ILE A 156 -10.23 -2.22 16.47
C ILE A 156 -9.62 -1.68 15.16
N PHE A 157 -8.30 -1.65 15.04
CA PHE A 157 -7.60 -1.36 13.78
C PHE A 157 -7.47 0.13 13.44
N LYS A 158 -6.68 0.88 14.23
CA LYS A 158 -6.58 2.33 14.07
C LYS A 158 -5.54 2.83 13.05
N ASN A 159 -4.41 2.16 12.83
CA ASN A 159 -3.27 2.82 12.16
C ASN A 159 -2.45 1.94 11.21
N LEU A 160 -2.98 0.80 10.78
CA LEU A 160 -2.15 -0.11 10.00
C LEU A 160 -2.21 0.25 8.52
N ILE A 161 -1.07 0.68 7.96
CA ILE A 161 -0.89 0.77 6.52
C ILE A 161 -0.02 -0.41 6.14
N TYR A 162 -0.64 -1.41 5.51
CA TYR A 162 0.10 -2.49 4.90
C TYR A 162 0.84 -1.96 3.70
N PHE A 163 2.09 -2.38 3.58
CA PHE A 163 2.86 -2.30 2.36
C PHE A 163 2.96 -3.69 1.78
N TYR A 164 2.30 -3.93 0.66
CA TYR A 164 2.56 -5.14 -0.13
C TYR A 164 3.45 -4.77 -1.32
N VAL A 165 4.65 -5.34 -1.35
CA VAL A 165 5.57 -5.18 -2.48
C VAL A 165 5.35 -6.31 -3.47
N LYS A 166 4.75 -6.00 -4.61
CA LYS A 166 4.60 -6.96 -5.72
C LYS A 166 5.74 -6.79 -6.70
N THR A 167 6.59 -7.82 -6.84
CA THR A 167 7.60 -7.88 -7.90
C THR A 167 6.97 -8.37 -9.20
N VAL A 168 6.99 -7.55 -10.25
CA VAL A 168 6.55 -7.97 -11.58
C VAL A 168 7.74 -8.55 -12.34
N ASN A 169 7.83 -9.88 -12.41
CA ASN A 169 8.83 -10.54 -13.24
C ASN A 169 8.39 -10.55 -14.71
N ASN A 170 9.01 -9.70 -15.54
CA ASN A 170 8.85 -9.73 -17.00
C ASN A 170 9.54 -10.96 -17.63
N LYS A 171 9.09 -12.17 -17.31
CA LYS A 171 9.48 -13.40 -18.03
C LYS A 171 8.68 -13.57 -19.33
N LYS A 172 8.67 -12.57 -20.22
CA LYS A 172 8.26 -12.75 -21.64
C LYS A 172 8.98 -11.77 -22.56
N LYS A 173 10.14 -12.20 -23.09
CA LYS A 173 10.64 -11.95 -24.47
C LYS A 173 11.98 -12.70 -24.71
N LYS A 174 11.99 -14.03 -24.59
CA LYS A 174 13.03 -14.90 -25.18
C LYS A 174 12.42 -16.22 -25.65
N LYS A 175 11.69 -16.17 -26.77
CA LYS A 175 11.26 -17.29 -27.66
C LYS A 175 10.75 -16.58 -28.93
N LYS A 176 11.24 -16.75 -30.16
CA LYS A 176 12.15 -17.71 -30.80
C LYS A 176 12.88 -16.96 -31.94
N GLY A 177 14.19 -17.16 -32.04
CA GLY A 177 14.99 -16.80 -33.22
C GLY A 177 16.03 -17.90 -33.40
N LYS A 178 15.60 -18.96 -34.08
CA LYS A 178 16.45 -19.94 -34.76
C LYS A 178 15.78 -20.18 -36.10
#